data_AF-A0A8T7H4N6-F1
#
_entry.id   AF-A0A8T7H4N6-F1
#
_cell.length_a   1.000
_cell.length_b   1.000
_cell.length_c   1.000
_cell.angle_alpha   90.00
_cell.angle_beta   90.00
_cell.angle_gamma   90.00
#
_symmetry.space_group_name_H-M   'P 1'
#
loop_
_entity.id
_entity.type
_entity.pdbx_description
1 polymer ?
#
loop_
_entity_poly.entity_id
_entity_poly.type
_entity_poly.pdbx_seq_one_letter_code
_entity_poly.pdbx_strand_id
1 'polypeptide(L)'
;MVYIPTRAMSILEEKLDRGWFSYREFIERLGGAEQALSQLLDLYCQGLLDRREGDEFVVTDAGRRLVEAWRTCGRPSAEPWIDSRVYTMLFASVRAGGRVPEKWVRILEERGFAEGTELTPEAFSVQEALEGSERRLVVTKAMAAAIVSVPEGPAERSAYQTRFFDAMQAMDVVTLSVPNGGFAALTRVGRLLKQAFSELNLGAPYPVLLNRRILGLLEAVERGEEIDSDARKMLGEIGYVSGAGKLTRPAHLVMRAWRYLRERPQTPPAAMSGEEARLLRRIEEAWRKAESNPELAPTRKS
;
A
#
# COMPACT_ATOMS: atom_id res chain seq x y z
N MET A 1 18.33 -16.01 17.24
CA MET A 1 19.02 -16.22 15.96
C MET A 1 18.09 -15.70 14.88
N VAL A 2 18.28 -14.45 14.45
CA VAL A 2 17.34 -13.70 13.61
C VAL A 2 17.66 -13.99 12.14
N TYR A 3 16.77 -14.74 11.49
CA TYR A 3 16.88 -15.09 10.08
C TYR A 3 16.33 -13.93 9.24
N ILE A 4 17.23 -13.11 8.71
CA ILE A 4 16.93 -12.06 7.73
C ILE A 4 16.77 -12.75 6.36
N PRO A 5 15.60 -12.70 5.69
CA PRO A 5 15.39 -13.43 4.44
C PRO A 5 16.16 -12.83 3.26
N THR A 6 17.19 -13.54 2.83
CA THR A 6 18.17 -13.27 1.75
C THR A 6 17.59 -13.28 0.31
N ARG A 7 16.32 -12.87 0.09
CA ARG A 7 15.72 -12.83 -1.26
C ARG A 7 14.78 -11.67 -1.55
N ALA A 8 14.24 -10.98 -0.55
CA ALA A 8 13.59 -9.68 -0.77
C ALA A 8 14.62 -8.63 -1.25
N MET A 9 15.87 -8.89 -0.87
CA MET A 9 17.07 -8.18 -1.22
C MET A 9 17.69 -8.61 -2.57
N SER A 10 17.48 -9.78 -3.17
CA SER A 10 18.30 -10.17 -4.35
C SER A 10 18.15 -9.29 -5.61
N ILE A 11 17.01 -8.61 -5.77
CA ILE A 11 16.74 -7.62 -6.84
C ILE A 11 17.12 -6.19 -6.41
N LEU A 12 17.16 -5.95 -5.11
CA LEU A 12 17.63 -4.73 -4.46
C LEU A 12 19.17 -4.71 -4.34
N GLU A 13 19.79 -5.89 -4.23
CA GLU A 13 21.23 -6.22 -4.11
C GLU A 13 21.94 -6.13 -5.45
N GLU A 14 21.34 -6.62 -6.54
CA GLU A 14 21.92 -6.48 -7.89
C GLU A 14 22.12 -5.00 -8.30
N LYS A 15 21.42 -4.09 -7.62
CA LYS A 15 21.39 -2.66 -7.94
C LYS A 15 22.00 -1.75 -6.86
N LEU A 16 22.14 -2.24 -5.63
CA LEU A 16 22.98 -1.63 -4.59
C LEU A 16 24.49 -1.92 -4.81
N ASP A 17 24.86 -2.96 -5.55
CA ASP A 17 26.25 -3.38 -5.81
C ASP A 17 27.01 -2.58 -6.89
N ARG A 18 26.38 -1.60 -7.56
CA ARG A 18 27.00 -0.87 -8.68
C ARG A 18 27.40 0.59 -8.44
N GLY A 19 27.20 1.13 -7.24
CA GLY A 19 27.89 2.34 -6.77
C GLY A 19 27.31 3.73 -7.15
N TRP A 20 26.74 4.40 -6.12
CA TRP A 20 26.62 5.82 -5.72
C TRP A 20 26.50 6.98 -6.77
N PHE A 21 25.53 7.91 -6.72
CA PHE A 21 24.98 8.76 -5.62
C PHE A 21 23.60 9.32 -6.10
N SER A 22 22.42 9.12 -5.47
CA SER A 22 21.72 10.15 -4.63
C SER A 22 20.68 9.54 -3.66
N TYR A 23 20.43 8.23 -3.72
CA TYR A 23 19.43 7.55 -2.87
C TYR A 23 20.00 7.06 -1.53
N ARG A 24 21.32 6.82 -1.46
CA ARG A 24 22.00 6.25 -0.29
C ARG A 24 22.15 7.25 0.86
N GLU A 25 22.51 8.50 0.59
CA GLU A 25 22.52 9.57 1.61
C GLU A 25 21.11 9.92 2.11
N PHE A 26 20.09 9.83 1.24
CA PHE A 26 18.69 10.01 1.61
C PHE A 26 18.22 8.92 2.58
N ILE A 27 18.59 7.68 2.28
CA ILE A 27 18.37 6.50 3.11
C ILE A 27 19.12 6.58 4.46
N GLU A 28 20.39 7.02 4.45
CA GLU A 28 21.18 7.18 5.68
C GLU A 28 20.62 8.28 6.59
N ARG A 29 20.03 9.33 6.01
CA ARG A 29 19.30 10.39 6.73
C ARG A 29 17.92 9.97 7.27
N LEU A 30 17.40 8.82 6.85
CA LEU A 30 16.08 8.29 7.27
C LEU A 30 16.18 7.22 8.37
N GLY A 31 17.34 7.02 8.99
CA GLY A 31 17.49 6.09 10.11
C GLY A 31 17.85 4.65 9.70
N GLY A 32 18.23 4.42 8.44
CA GLY A 32 18.77 3.14 7.95
C GLY A 32 18.09 2.63 6.68
N ALA A 33 18.83 1.90 5.86
CA ALA A 33 18.39 1.38 4.56
C ALA A 33 17.11 0.53 4.62
N GLU A 34 17.00 -0.33 5.62
CA GLU A 34 15.87 -1.24 5.72
C GLU A 34 14.56 -0.51 6.06
N GLN A 35 14.62 0.49 6.94
CA GLN A 35 13.44 1.26 7.36
C GLN A 35 12.93 2.16 6.22
N ALA A 36 13.85 2.87 5.54
CA ALA A 36 13.50 3.70 4.40
C ALA A 36 12.89 2.88 3.25
N LEU A 37 13.46 1.70 2.96
CA LEU A 37 12.92 0.80 1.94
C LEU A 37 11.54 0.24 2.30
N SER A 38 11.29 -0.04 3.58
CA SER A 38 9.96 -0.43 4.05
C SER A 38 8.94 0.69 3.79
N GLN A 39 9.25 1.92 4.19
CA GLN A 39 8.36 3.07 4.00
C GLN A 39 8.08 3.35 2.51
N LEU A 40 9.09 3.23 1.65
CA LEU A 40 8.92 3.39 0.21
C LEU A 40 8.04 2.30 -0.40
N LEU A 41 8.20 1.05 0.07
CA LEU A 41 7.34 -0.04 -0.34
C LEU A 41 5.91 0.18 0.13
N ASP A 42 5.70 0.67 1.36
CA ASP A 42 4.37 0.99 1.88
C ASP A 42 3.72 2.09 1.03
N LEU A 43 4.41 3.19 0.75
CA LEU A 43 3.93 4.26 -0.14
C LEU A 43 3.67 3.78 -1.59
N TYR A 44 4.48 2.86 -2.10
CA TYR A 44 4.26 2.22 -3.39
C TYR A 44 3.00 1.35 -3.37
N CYS A 45 2.77 0.57 -2.32
CA CYS A 45 1.56 -0.25 -2.14
C CYS A 45 0.31 0.63 -1.99
N GLN A 46 0.45 1.82 -1.43
CA GLN A 46 -0.62 2.81 -1.31
C GLN A 46 -0.94 3.56 -2.62
N GLY A 47 -0.18 3.32 -3.69
CA GLY A 47 -0.33 4.03 -4.96
C GLY A 47 0.13 5.49 -4.92
N LEU A 48 0.92 5.88 -3.91
CA LEU A 48 1.43 7.25 -3.74
C LEU A 48 2.79 7.46 -4.40
N LEU A 49 3.52 6.37 -4.62
CA LEU A 49 4.73 6.31 -5.44
C LEU A 49 4.50 5.38 -6.62
N ASP A 50 5.06 5.72 -7.77
CA ASP A 50 5.20 4.82 -8.90
C ASP A 50 6.67 4.57 -9.22
N ARG A 51 6.95 3.51 -9.97
CA ARG A 51 8.31 3.17 -10.39
C ARG A 51 8.50 3.44 -11.88
N ARG A 52 9.50 4.25 -12.24
CA ARG A 52 9.92 4.47 -13.64
C ARG A 52 10.97 3.45 -14.08
N GLU A 53 11.42 3.52 -15.33
CA GLU A 53 12.59 2.76 -15.79
C GLU A 53 13.84 3.19 -15.00
N GLY A 54 14.69 2.23 -14.58
CA GLY A 54 15.63 2.47 -13.48
C GLY A 54 14.94 2.32 -12.12
N ASP A 55 15.64 2.29 -10.99
CA ASP A 55 15.02 2.08 -9.67
C ASP A 55 14.46 3.38 -9.08
N GLU A 56 13.81 4.14 -9.96
CA GLU A 56 13.38 5.49 -9.70
C GLU A 56 11.94 5.46 -9.19
N PHE A 57 11.75 5.93 -7.95
CA PHE A 57 10.42 6.20 -7.42
C PHE A 57 10.02 7.63 -7.73
N VAL A 58 8.85 7.80 -8.33
CA VAL A 58 8.23 9.09 -8.60
C VAL A 58 6.93 9.22 -7.82
N VAL A 59 6.64 10.40 -7.30
CA VAL A 59 5.37 10.67 -6.64
C VAL A 59 4.25 10.64 -7.69
N THR A 60 3.15 9.94 -7.41
CA THR A 60 1.97 9.91 -8.29
C THR A 60 1.18 11.21 -8.17
N ASP A 61 0.21 11.45 -9.06
CA ASP A 61 -0.71 12.58 -8.91
C ASP A 61 -1.48 12.52 -7.58
N ALA A 62 -1.92 11.32 -7.18
CA ALA A 62 -2.54 11.11 -5.88
C ALA A 62 -1.60 11.45 -4.72
N GLY A 63 -0.34 10.99 -4.79
CA GLY A 63 0.69 11.34 -3.81
C GLY A 63 0.91 12.85 -3.70
N ARG A 64 1.01 13.56 -4.83
CA ARG A 64 1.17 15.02 -4.87
C ARG A 64 -0.03 15.74 -4.26
N ARG A 65 -1.25 15.37 -4.65
CA ARG A 65 -2.48 15.95 -4.11
C ARG A 65 -2.59 15.75 -2.60
N LEU A 66 -2.22 14.57 -2.09
CA LEU A 66 -2.22 14.30 -0.65
C LEU A 66 -1.15 15.10 0.12
N VAL A 67 0.05 15.24 -0.44
CA VAL A 67 1.11 16.10 0.14
C VAL A 67 0.66 17.55 0.20
N GLU A 68 0.05 18.05 -0.88
CA GLU A 68 -0.46 19.42 -0.94
C GLU A 68 -1.60 19.64 0.05
N ALA A 69 -2.57 18.73 0.12
CA ALA A 69 -3.64 18.80 1.11
C ALA A 69 -3.10 18.74 2.55
N TRP A 70 -2.10 17.89 2.83
CA TRP A 70 -1.47 17.85 4.16
C TRP A 70 -0.82 19.21 4.52
N ARG A 71 -0.26 19.90 3.53
CA ARG A 71 0.33 21.22 3.68
C ARG A 71 -0.73 22.30 3.95
N THR A 72 -1.83 22.30 3.19
CA THR A 72 -2.90 23.30 3.32
C THR A 72 -3.71 23.11 4.60
N CYS A 73 -3.89 21.88 5.08
CA CYS A 73 -4.45 21.57 6.40
C CYS A 73 -3.56 22.03 7.58
N GLY A 74 -2.47 22.77 7.35
CA GLY A 74 -1.59 23.27 8.40
C GLY A 74 -0.64 22.22 8.99
N ARG A 75 -0.40 21.11 8.28
CA ARG A 75 0.45 19.99 8.75
C ARG A 75 -0.03 19.43 10.09
N PRO A 76 -1.25 18.88 10.12
CA PRO A 76 -1.87 18.40 11.36
C PRO A 76 -0.96 17.39 12.07
N SER A 77 -0.96 17.47 13.41
CA SER A 77 -0.18 16.59 14.28
C SER A 77 -0.92 15.31 14.69
N ALA A 78 -2.21 15.20 14.33
CA ALA A 78 -3.01 14.01 14.60
C ALA A 78 -2.55 12.84 13.74
N GLU A 79 -2.12 11.75 14.38
CA GLU A 79 -1.60 10.56 13.72
C GLU A 79 -2.51 9.33 13.93
N PRO A 80 -2.66 8.45 12.91
CA PRO A 80 -2.33 8.72 11.52
C PRO A 80 -3.19 9.87 10.97
N TRP A 81 -2.66 10.61 9.99
CA TRP A 81 -3.40 11.71 9.34
C TRP A 81 -4.60 11.15 8.58
N ILE A 82 -4.39 10.08 7.81
CA ILE A 82 -5.43 9.34 7.09
C ILE A 82 -5.32 7.86 7.44
N ASP A 83 -6.43 7.24 7.79
CA ASP A 83 -6.58 5.78 7.89
C ASP A 83 -7.97 5.36 7.42
N SER A 84 -8.30 4.07 7.54
CA SER A 84 -9.60 3.55 7.11
C SER A 84 -10.80 4.18 7.84
N ARG A 85 -10.64 4.66 9.07
CA ARG A 85 -11.71 5.33 9.84
C ARG A 85 -11.94 6.73 9.33
N VAL A 86 -10.85 7.48 9.19
CA VAL A 86 -10.88 8.87 8.71
C VAL A 86 -11.49 8.89 7.31
N TYR A 87 -11.04 8.00 6.42
CA TYR A 87 -11.67 7.85 5.10
C TYR A 87 -13.16 7.51 5.19
N THR A 88 -13.56 6.57 6.06
CA THR A 88 -14.99 6.22 6.22
C THR A 88 -15.80 7.43 6.67
N MET A 89 -15.27 8.25 7.58
CA MET A 89 -15.90 9.50 8.01
C MET A 89 -16.01 10.50 6.86
N LEU A 90 -14.92 10.75 6.13
CA LEU A 90 -14.90 11.63 4.96
C LEU A 90 -15.91 11.19 3.90
N PHE A 91 -15.85 9.93 3.50
CA PHE A 91 -16.75 9.34 2.51
C PHE A 91 -18.23 9.46 2.89
N ALA A 92 -18.56 9.16 4.15
CA ALA A 92 -19.93 9.29 4.65
C ALA A 92 -20.39 10.76 4.68
N SER A 93 -19.53 11.68 5.13
CA SER A 93 -19.83 13.11 5.19
C SER A 93 -19.98 13.74 3.79
N VAL A 94 -19.14 13.35 2.82
CA VAL A 94 -19.28 13.77 1.41
C VAL A 94 -20.63 13.35 0.85
N ARG A 95 -21.05 12.10 1.10
CA ARG A 95 -22.38 11.61 0.69
C ARG A 95 -23.54 12.26 1.43
N ALA A 96 -23.31 12.81 2.61
CA ALA A 96 -24.28 13.60 3.36
C ALA A 96 -24.31 15.08 2.93
N GLY A 97 -23.62 15.42 1.84
CA GLY A 97 -23.56 16.78 1.29
C GLY A 97 -22.59 17.69 2.03
N GLY A 98 -21.49 17.14 2.58
CA GLY A 98 -20.50 17.87 3.35
C GLY A 98 -20.74 17.88 4.86
N ARG A 99 -21.87 17.35 5.33
CA ARG A 99 -22.24 17.39 6.74
C ARG A 99 -21.51 16.34 7.57
N VAL A 100 -20.92 16.79 8.67
CA VAL A 100 -20.16 15.99 9.64
C VAL A 100 -21.01 15.74 10.90
N PRO A 101 -21.27 14.46 11.27
CA PRO A 101 -21.88 14.12 12.55
C PRO A 101 -21.07 14.64 13.74
N GLU A 102 -21.73 15.14 14.78
CA GLU A 102 -21.10 15.72 15.99
C GLU A 102 -19.99 14.85 16.58
N LYS A 103 -20.21 13.52 16.66
CA LYS A 103 -19.23 12.54 17.17
C LYS A 103 -17.95 12.42 16.35
N TRP A 104 -17.88 12.99 15.15
CA TRP A 104 -16.72 12.96 14.25
C TRP A 104 -16.04 14.32 14.13
N VAL A 105 -16.72 15.41 14.49
CA VAL A 105 -16.24 16.81 14.35
C VAL A 105 -14.83 16.96 14.86
N ARG A 106 -14.60 16.65 16.14
CA ARG A 106 -13.27 16.77 16.76
C ARG A 106 -12.19 15.97 16.03
N ILE A 107 -12.52 14.74 15.59
CA ILE A 107 -11.55 13.85 14.94
C ILE A 107 -11.12 14.40 13.57
N LEU A 108 -12.07 15.00 12.84
CA LEU A 108 -11.83 15.60 11.53
C LEU A 108 -11.21 17.01 11.64
N GLU A 109 -11.62 17.83 12.60
CA GLU A 109 -11.04 19.14 12.89
C GLU A 109 -9.56 19.04 13.26
N GLU A 110 -9.18 18.08 14.12
CA GLU A 110 -7.77 17.81 14.48
C GLU A 110 -6.89 17.48 13.26
N ARG A 111 -7.50 17.15 12.11
CA ARG A 111 -6.84 16.82 10.83
C ARG A 111 -7.02 17.89 9.75
N GLY A 112 -7.71 18.99 10.06
CA GLY A 112 -8.04 20.06 9.11
C GLY A 112 -9.10 19.66 8.08
N PHE A 113 -9.93 18.65 8.37
CA PHE A 113 -10.95 18.14 7.45
C PHE A 113 -12.37 18.64 7.74
N ALA A 114 -12.58 19.31 8.86
CA ALA A 114 -13.86 19.88 9.22
C ALA A 114 -13.70 21.24 9.89
N GLU A 115 -14.75 22.05 9.80
CA GLU A 115 -14.97 23.25 10.59
C GLU A 115 -16.38 23.14 11.18
N GLY A 116 -16.46 22.75 12.46
CA GLY A 116 -17.73 22.35 13.06
C GLY A 116 -18.36 21.16 12.32
N THR A 117 -19.62 21.31 11.91
CA THR A 117 -20.38 20.24 11.26
C THR A 117 -20.24 20.21 9.74
N GLU A 118 -19.28 20.92 9.16
CA GLU A 118 -19.07 21.00 7.72
C GLU A 118 -17.65 20.56 7.34
N LEU A 119 -17.53 19.84 6.22
CA LEU A 119 -16.23 19.47 5.64
C LEU A 119 -15.52 20.68 5.02
N THR A 120 -14.19 20.71 5.13
CA THR A 120 -13.35 21.70 4.46
C THR A 120 -13.14 21.37 2.97
N PRO A 121 -12.78 22.34 2.11
CA PRO A 121 -12.39 22.07 0.72
C PRO A 121 -11.23 21.07 0.59
N GLU A 122 -10.30 21.07 1.55
CA GLU A 122 -9.19 20.13 1.64
C GLU A 122 -9.69 18.69 1.86
N ALA A 123 -10.74 18.51 2.67
CA ALA A 123 -11.34 17.20 2.89
C ALA A 123 -11.92 16.59 1.61
N PHE A 124 -12.58 17.40 0.79
CA PHE A 124 -13.06 16.98 -0.53
C PHE A 124 -11.90 16.65 -1.47
N SER A 125 -10.85 17.46 -1.46
CA SER A 125 -9.65 17.24 -2.28
C SER A 125 -8.92 15.95 -1.91
N VAL A 126 -8.81 15.66 -0.60
CA VAL A 126 -8.27 14.39 -0.09
C VAL A 126 -9.14 13.22 -0.51
N GLN A 127 -10.46 13.33 -0.35
CA GLN A 127 -11.38 12.26 -0.77
C GLN A 127 -11.24 11.95 -2.26
N GLU A 128 -11.20 12.96 -3.12
CA GLU A 128 -11.00 12.80 -4.55
C GLU A 128 -9.63 12.17 -4.87
N ALA A 129 -8.56 12.61 -4.21
CA ALA A 129 -7.23 12.05 -4.38
C ALA A 129 -7.16 10.56 -3.97
N LEU A 130 -7.83 10.19 -2.89
CA LEU A 130 -7.94 8.80 -2.44
C LEU A 130 -8.83 7.98 -3.39
N GLU A 131 -9.93 8.51 -3.89
CA GLU A 131 -10.77 7.76 -4.85
C GLU A 131 -10.09 7.57 -6.20
N GLY A 132 -9.27 8.53 -6.63
CA GLY A 132 -8.54 8.50 -7.89
C GLY A 132 -7.20 7.73 -7.86
N SER A 133 -6.72 7.28 -6.71
CA SER A 133 -5.42 6.60 -6.64
C SER A 133 -5.48 5.15 -7.10
N GLU A 134 -4.39 4.67 -7.72
CA GLU A 134 -4.31 3.30 -8.22
C GLU A 134 -4.29 2.31 -7.05
N ARG A 135 -5.28 1.43 -7.03
CA ARG A 135 -5.33 0.31 -6.08
C ARG A 135 -4.31 -0.74 -6.47
N ARG A 136 -3.43 -1.07 -5.54
CA ARG A 136 -2.39 -2.08 -5.75
C ARG A 136 -2.58 -3.22 -4.77
N LEU A 137 -2.31 -4.42 -5.24
CA LEU A 137 -2.28 -5.62 -4.41
C LEU A 137 -0.89 -6.22 -4.52
N VAL A 138 -0.04 -5.89 -3.55
CA VAL A 138 1.35 -6.33 -3.47
C VAL A 138 1.55 -7.04 -2.15
N VAL A 139 1.75 -8.36 -2.20
CA VAL A 139 1.86 -9.17 -1.00
C VAL A 139 3.15 -9.96 -1.02
N THR A 140 4.02 -9.66 -0.06
CA THR A 140 5.22 -10.46 0.23
C THR A 140 4.85 -11.68 1.07
N LYS A 141 5.72 -12.68 1.15
CA LYS A 141 5.53 -13.80 2.08
C LYS A 141 5.33 -13.37 3.53
N ALA A 142 6.11 -12.41 4.00
CA ALA A 142 6.03 -11.92 5.37
C ALA A 142 4.66 -11.27 5.64
N MET A 143 4.15 -10.53 4.66
CA MET A 143 2.83 -9.93 4.74
C MET A 143 1.71 -10.98 4.63
N ALA A 144 1.84 -11.97 3.74
CA ALA A 144 0.90 -13.09 3.67
C ALA A 144 0.82 -13.86 4.99
N ALA A 145 1.97 -14.13 5.63
CA ALA A 145 2.02 -14.74 6.96
C ALA A 145 1.32 -13.87 8.02
N ALA A 146 1.49 -12.54 7.96
CA ALA A 146 0.78 -11.62 8.85
C ALA A 146 -0.74 -11.59 8.59
N ILE A 147 -1.18 -11.63 7.33
CA ILE A 147 -2.60 -11.72 6.98
C ILE A 147 -3.21 -13.03 7.51
N VAL A 148 -2.46 -14.13 7.44
CA VAL A 148 -2.89 -15.43 7.99
C VAL A 148 -2.96 -15.41 9.51
N SER A 149 -2.08 -14.68 10.20
CA SER A 149 -2.01 -14.70 11.67
C SER A 149 -3.07 -13.84 12.36
N VAL A 150 -3.51 -12.73 11.76
CA VAL A 150 -4.51 -11.84 12.39
C VAL A 150 -5.91 -12.46 12.42
N PRO A 151 -6.76 -12.17 13.42
CA PRO A 151 -8.13 -12.67 13.45
C PRO A 151 -8.98 -12.10 12.30
N GLU A 152 -10.08 -12.78 11.95
CA GLU A 152 -11.03 -12.22 10.97
C GLU A 152 -11.81 -11.01 11.52
N GLY A 153 -12.00 -10.97 12.84
CA GLY A 153 -12.67 -9.88 13.55
C GLY A 153 -14.21 -9.96 13.53
N PRO A 154 -14.91 -8.98 14.14
CA PRO A 154 -14.33 -7.83 14.84
C PRO A 154 -13.54 -8.28 16.08
N ALA A 155 -12.33 -7.76 16.23
CA ALA A 155 -11.46 -7.99 17.39
C ALA A 155 -10.78 -6.68 17.79
N GLU A 156 -10.23 -6.61 19.00
CA GLU A 156 -9.49 -5.44 19.45
C GLU A 156 -8.33 -5.12 18.50
N ARG A 157 -8.04 -3.83 18.32
CA ARG A 157 -6.93 -3.36 17.47
C ARG A 157 -5.57 -3.98 17.87
N SER A 158 -5.41 -4.27 19.16
CA SER A 158 -4.25 -4.96 19.75
C SER A 158 -4.02 -6.37 19.17
N ALA A 159 -5.05 -7.04 18.66
CA ALA A 159 -4.94 -8.35 18.02
C ALA A 159 -4.34 -8.28 16.60
N TYR A 160 -4.16 -7.09 16.03
CA TYR A 160 -3.59 -6.85 14.70
C TYR A 160 -2.18 -6.22 14.79
N GLN A 161 -1.33 -6.74 15.68
CA GLN A 161 0.05 -6.30 15.85
C GLN A 161 0.93 -6.79 14.69
N THR A 162 0.96 -6.01 13.61
CA THR A 162 1.80 -6.25 12.45
C THR A 162 2.35 -4.93 11.93
N ARG A 163 3.61 -4.93 11.48
CA ARG A 163 4.20 -3.78 10.80
C ARG A 163 3.52 -3.46 9.46
N PHE A 164 2.79 -4.42 8.90
CA PHE A 164 2.09 -4.27 7.63
C PHE A 164 0.69 -3.68 7.77
N PHE A 165 0.31 -3.19 8.95
CA PHE A 165 -1.08 -2.81 9.21
C PHE A 165 -1.56 -1.69 8.26
N ASP A 166 -0.74 -0.68 8.02
CA ASP A 166 -1.11 0.45 7.16
C ASP A 166 -1.15 0.04 5.69
N ALA A 167 -0.19 -0.77 5.24
CA ALA A 167 -0.25 -1.41 3.92
C ALA A 167 -1.48 -2.32 3.77
N MET A 168 -1.88 -3.05 4.82
CA MET A 168 -3.11 -3.86 4.80
C MET A 168 -4.36 -2.98 4.71
N GLN A 169 -4.40 -1.82 5.36
CA GLN A 169 -5.52 -0.88 5.21
C GLN A 169 -5.61 -0.34 3.78
N ALA A 170 -4.46 0.05 3.22
CA ALA A 170 -4.30 0.57 1.87
C ALA A 170 -4.77 -0.41 0.78
N MET A 171 -4.47 -1.70 0.96
CA MET A 171 -4.90 -2.77 0.05
C MET A 171 -6.31 -3.28 0.33
N ASP A 172 -7.11 -2.59 1.15
CA ASP A 172 -8.45 -3.01 1.56
C ASP A 172 -8.47 -4.38 2.22
N VAL A 173 -7.43 -4.78 2.95
CA VAL A 173 -7.35 -6.06 3.66
C VAL A 173 -7.96 -5.97 5.04
N VAL A 174 -7.70 -4.87 5.75
CA VAL A 174 -8.17 -4.64 7.13
C VAL A 174 -8.83 -3.27 7.24
N THR A 175 -9.87 -3.18 8.05
CA THR A 175 -10.57 -1.92 8.35
C THR A 175 -10.72 -1.73 9.85
N LEU A 176 -10.83 -0.48 10.27
CA LEU A 176 -10.98 -0.05 11.65
C LEU A 176 -12.40 0.42 11.94
N SER A 177 -12.87 0.21 13.18
CA SER A 177 -14.15 0.73 13.64
C SER A 177 -14.16 2.26 13.76
N VAL A 178 -15.21 2.90 13.26
CA VAL A 178 -15.48 4.33 13.49
C VAL A 178 -16.24 4.52 14.82
N PRO A 179 -15.97 5.57 15.62
CA PRO A 179 -14.99 6.63 15.34
C PRO A 179 -13.57 6.34 15.86
N ASN A 180 -13.43 5.56 16.92
CA ASN A 180 -12.20 5.56 17.72
C ASN A 180 -11.15 4.51 17.32
N GLY A 181 -11.46 3.59 16.41
CA GLY A 181 -10.50 2.58 15.96
C GLY A 181 -10.14 1.50 16.97
N GLY A 182 -10.92 1.35 18.04
CA GLY A 182 -10.68 0.35 19.08
C GLY A 182 -10.77 -1.09 18.56
N PHE A 183 -11.53 -1.33 17.49
CA PHE A 183 -11.68 -2.63 16.86
C PHE A 183 -11.21 -2.60 15.41
N ALA A 184 -10.76 -3.76 14.94
CA ALA A 184 -10.41 -4.02 13.55
C ALA A 184 -11.06 -5.32 13.07
N ALA A 185 -11.24 -5.43 11.75
CA ALA A 185 -11.75 -6.62 11.09
C ALA A 185 -11.11 -6.78 9.71
N LEU A 186 -10.99 -8.03 9.26
CA LEU A 186 -10.69 -8.30 7.86
C LEU A 186 -11.90 -7.95 7.01
N THR A 187 -11.63 -7.18 5.95
CA THR A 187 -12.61 -6.87 4.91
C THR A 187 -12.96 -8.14 4.13
N ARG A 188 -13.78 -7.99 3.08
CA ARG A 188 -14.00 -9.08 2.13
C ARG A 188 -12.71 -9.51 1.40
N VAL A 189 -11.90 -8.54 0.96
CA VAL A 189 -10.61 -8.80 0.30
C VAL A 189 -9.68 -9.53 1.28
N GLY A 190 -9.58 -9.04 2.53
CA GLY A 190 -8.69 -9.65 3.53
C GLY A 190 -9.06 -11.09 3.88
N ARG A 191 -10.35 -11.42 3.99
CA ARG A 191 -10.80 -12.80 4.23
C ARG A 191 -10.47 -13.74 3.06
N LEU A 192 -10.65 -13.28 1.82
CA LEU A 192 -10.29 -14.07 0.63
C LEU A 192 -8.79 -14.32 0.56
N LEU A 193 -7.98 -13.29 0.85
CA LEU A 193 -6.52 -13.42 0.87
C LEU A 193 -6.04 -14.31 2.01
N LYS A 194 -6.59 -14.17 3.22
CA LYS A 194 -6.28 -15.05 4.35
C LYS A 194 -6.54 -16.51 3.99
N GLN A 195 -7.69 -16.80 3.38
CA GLN A 195 -8.01 -18.16 2.93
C GLN A 195 -7.04 -18.65 1.85
N ALA A 196 -6.74 -17.83 0.84
CA ALA A 196 -5.79 -18.18 -0.21
C ALA A 196 -4.41 -18.49 0.36
N PHE A 197 -3.87 -17.60 1.19
CA PHE A 197 -2.52 -17.71 1.74
C PHE A 197 -2.36 -18.81 2.78
N SER A 198 -3.46 -19.26 3.40
CA SER A 198 -3.45 -20.44 4.28
C SER A 198 -3.23 -21.75 3.49
N GLU A 199 -3.42 -21.73 2.17
CA GLU A 199 -3.34 -22.89 1.29
C GLU A 199 -2.16 -22.81 0.30
N LEU A 200 -1.48 -21.66 0.19
CA LEU A 200 -0.30 -21.51 -0.67
C LEU A 200 0.95 -22.13 -0.03
N ASN A 201 1.91 -22.48 -0.91
CA ASN A 201 3.24 -22.87 -0.47
C ASN A 201 4.07 -21.62 -0.11
N LEU A 202 3.98 -21.18 1.15
CA LEU A 202 4.81 -20.08 1.67
C LEU A 202 6.31 -20.45 1.75
N GLY A 203 6.68 -21.72 1.56
CA GLY A 203 8.05 -22.20 1.45
C GLY A 203 8.64 -22.11 0.04
N ALA A 204 7.84 -21.84 -1.00
CA ALA A 204 8.31 -21.62 -2.38
C ALA A 204 9.40 -20.55 -2.39
N PRO A 205 10.44 -20.57 -3.23
CA PRO A 205 11.59 -19.70 -3.01
C PRO A 205 11.30 -18.21 -3.33
N TYR A 206 10.11 -17.82 -3.78
CA TYR A 206 9.78 -16.46 -4.22
C TYR A 206 9.36 -15.52 -3.08
N PRO A 207 10.03 -14.37 -2.88
CA PRO A 207 9.73 -13.47 -1.75
C PRO A 207 8.39 -12.72 -1.90
N VAL A 208 7.95 -12.49 -3.15
CA VAL A 208 6.70 -11.83 -3.50
C VAL A 208 5.71 -12.87 -3.99
N LEU A 209 4.53 -12.90 -3.36
CA LEU A 209 3.45 -13.83 -3.68
C LEU A 209 2.37 -13.20 -4.54
N LEU A 210 2.21 -11.88 -4.48
CA LEU A 210 1.33 -11.11 -5.36
C LEU A 210 1.97 -9.78 -5.72
N ASN A 211 1.85 -9.42 -6.99
CA ASN A 211 2.06 -8.10 -7.53
C ASN A 211 1.33 -8.02 -8.89
N ARG A 212 1.40 -6.87 -9.57
CA ARG A 212 0.76 -6.68 -10.88
C ARG A 212 1.17 -7.73 -11.92
N ARG A 213 2.44 -8.15 -11.95
CA ARG A 213 2.93 -9.18 -12.88
C ARG A 213 2.29 -10.54 -12.58
N ILE A 214 2.29 -10.98 -11.33
CA ILE A 214 1.67 -12.25 -10.93
C ILE A 214 0.18 -12.23 -11.23
N LEU A 215 -0.53 -11.14 -10.91
CA LEU A 215 -1.96 -11.00 -11.23
C LEU A 215 -2.22 -11.11 -12.74
N GLY A 216 -1.42 -10.44 -13.58
CA GLY A 216 -1.53 -10.56 -15.03
C GLY A 216 -1.26 -11.98 -15.55
N LEU A 217 -0.32 -12.71 -14.94
CA LEU A 217 -0.09 -14.12 -15.27
C LEU A 217 -1.27 -15.01 -14.86
N LEU A 218 -1.90 -14.75 -13.70
CA LEU A 218 -3.11 -15.47 -13.29
C LEU A 218 -4.29 -15.20 -14.22
N GLU A 219 -4.46 -13.95 -14.67
CA GLU A 219 -5.46 -13.56 -15.68
C GLU A 219 -5.22 -14.24 -17.04
N ALA A 220 -3.96 -14.36 -17.46
CA ALA A 220 -3.60 -15.08 -18.68
C ALA A 220 -3.97 -16.57 -18.59
N VAL A 221 -3.60 -17.23 -17.48
CA VAL A 221 -3.96 -18.64 -17.26
C VAL A 221 -5.48 -18.83 -17.18
N GLU A 222 -6.20 -17.91 -16.53
CA GLU A 222 -7.67 -17.97 -16.45
C GLU A 222 -8.33 -17.88 -17.84
N ARG A 223 -7.75 -17.10 -18.74
CA ARG A 223 -8.21 -16.94 -20.14
C ARG A 223 -7.73 -18.07 -21.06
N GLY A 224 -6.93 -19.02 -20.56
CA GLY A 224 -6.33 -20.08 -21.37
C GLY A 224 -5.21 -19.58 -22.29
N GLU A 225 -4.63 -18.42 -22.00
CA GLU A 225 -3.49 -17.88 -22.74
C GLU A 225 -2.21 -18.62 -22.36
N GLU A 226 -1.28 -18.72 -23.32
CA GLU A 226 0.01 -19.34 -23.08
C GLU A 226 0.92 -18.40 -22.28
N ILE A 227 1.44 -18.91 -21.17
CA ILE A 227 2.50 -18.26 -20.38
C ILE A 227 3.81 -19.03 -20.54
N ASP A 228 4.93 -18.32 -20.41
CA ASP A 228 6.27 -18.89 -20.53
C ASP A 228 6.54 -19.96 -19.45
N SER A 229 7.50 -20.85 -19.73
CA SER A 229 7.80 -22.00 -18.87
C SER A 229 8.26 -21.61 -17.47
N ASP A 230 8.98 -20.50 -17.34
CA ASP A 230 9.52 -20.03 -16.07
C ASP A 230 8.41 -19.43 -15.21
N ALA A 231 7.51 -18.64 -15.80
CA ALA A 231 6.30 -18.14 -15.16
C ALA A 231 5.40 -19.30 -14.70
N ARG A 232 5.20 -20.32 -15.54
CA ARG A 232 4.40 -21.50 -15.19
C ARG A 232 5.01 -22.26 -14.01
N LYS A 233 6.33 -22.47 -14.04
CA LYS A 233 7.08 -23.09 -12.94
C LYS A 233 6.94 -22.29 -11.64
N MET A 234 7.13 -20.97 -11.71
CA MET A 234 6.97 -20.07 -10.57
C MET A 234 5.56 -20.18 -9.95
N LEU A 235 4.51 -20.05 -10.78
CA LEU A 235 3.14 -20.14 -10.31
C LEU A 235 2.81 -21.53 -9.73
N GLY A 236 3.38 -22.58 -10.29
CA GLY A 236 3.29 -23.94 -9.77
C GLY A 236 3.95 -24.11 -8.40
N GLU A 237 5.18 -23.62 -8.24
CA GLU A 237 5.92 -23.68 -6.98
C GLU A 237 5.23 -22.89 -5.86
N ILE A 238 4.63 -21.74 -6.16
CA ILE A 238 3.82 -20.96 -5.20
C ILE A 238 2.51 -21.68 -4.85
N GLY A 239 1.98 -22.50 -5.76
CA GLY A 239 0.72 -23.23 -5.60
C GLY A 239 -0.49 -22.55 -6.25
N TYR A 240 -0.29 -21.59 -7.16
CA TYR A 240 -1.36 -20.96 -7.93
C TYR A 240 -1.80 -21.77 -9.15
N VAL A 241 -0.90 -22.57 -9.71
CA VAL A 241 -1.18 -23.38 -10.91
C VAL A 241 -0.89 -24.84 -10.60
N SER A 242 -1.82 -25.72 -10.98
CA SER A 242 -1.69 -27.16 -10.84
C SER A 242 -0.76 -27.76 -11.91
N GLY A 243 -0.34 -29.02 -11.74
CA GLY A 243 0.42 -29.75 -12.76
C GLY A 243 -0.31 -29.88 -14.11
N ALA A 244 -1.64 -29.72 -14.13
CA ALA A 244 -2.45 -29.69 -15.35
C ALA A 244 -2.53 -28.30 -16.01
N GLY A 245 -1.78 -27.31 -15.52
CA GLY A 245 -1.76 -25.95 -16.06
C GLY A 245 -2.99 -25.10 -15.70
N LYS A 246 -3.89 -25.59 -14.83
CA LYS A 246 -5.09 -24.87 -14.40
C LYS A 246 -4.86 -24.11 -13.10
N LEU A 247 -5.56 -22.99 -12.92
CA LEU A 247 -5.61 -22.27 -11.65
C LEU A 247 -6.07 -23.19 -10.52
N THR A 248 -5.42 -23.07 -9.38
CA THR A 248 -5.81 -23.73 -8.14
C THR A 248 -6.87 -22.90 -7.39
N ARG A 249 -7.46 -23.49 -6.35
CA ARG A 249 -8.41 -22.78 -5.48
C ARG A 249 -7.82 -21.50 -4.85
N PRO A 250 -6.58 -21.49 -4.31
CA PRO A 250 -5.94 -20.25 -3.86
C PRO A 250 -5.84 -19.16 -4.92
N ALA A 251 -5.54 -19.53 -6.17
CA ALA A 251 -5.48 -18.57 -7.27
C ALA A 251 -6.86 -17.95 -7.55
N HIS A 252 -7.92 -18.74 -7.56
CA HIS A 252 -9.28 -18.21 -7.73
C HIS A 252 -9.69 -17.27 -6.59
N LEU A 253 -9.28 -17.55 -5.35
CA LEU A 253 -9.54 -16.68 -4.21
C LEU A 253 -8.81 -15.34 -4.32
N VAL A 254 -7.53 -15.35 -4.72
CA VAL A 254 -6.76 -14.14 -5.03
C VAL A 254 -7.42 -13.35 -6.15
N MET A 255 -7.78 -14.00 -7.26
CA MET A 255 -8.42 -13.34 -8.40
C MET A 255 -9.75 -12.70 -8.00
N ARG A 256 -10.52 -13.37 -7.15
CA ARG A 256 -11.75 -12.81 -6.59
C ARG A 256 -11.47 -11.60 -5.69
N ALA A 257 -10.44 -11.66 -4.85
CA ALA A 257 -10.02 -10.53 -4.01
C ALA A 257 -9.60 -9.33 -4.87
N TRP A 258 -8.84 -9.58 -5.93
CA TRP A 258 -8.41 -8.56 -6.89
C TRP A 258 -9.58 -7.87 -7.59
N ARG A 259 -10.57 -8.63 -8.07
CA ARG A 259 -11.81 -8.06 -8.65
C ARG A 259 -12.57 -7.21 -7.64
N TYR A 260 -12.73 -7.68 -6.39
CA TYR A 260 -13.40 -6.88 -5.35
C TYR A 260 -12.68 -5.56 -5.07
N LEU A 261 -11.34 -5.59 -4.96
CA LEU A 261 -10.54 -4.40 -4.73
C LEU A 261 -10.75 -3.34 -5.81
N ARG A 262 -10.90 -3.76 -7.08
CA ARG A 262 -11.13 -2.85 -8.22
C ARG A 262 -12.57 -2.35 -8.33
N GLU A 263 -13.55 -3.19 -7.99
CA GLU A 263 -14.96 -2.90 -8.25
C GLU A 263 -15.69 -2.26 -7.05
N ARG A 264 -15.32 -2.65 -5.82
CA ARG A 264 -16.07 -2.32 -4.58
C ARG A 264 -15.14 -2.21 -3.36
N PRO A 265 -14.17 -1.29 -3.34
CA PRO A 265 -13.28 -1.11 -2.20
C PRO A 265 -14.06 -0.65 -0.95
N GLN A 266 -13.66 -1.12 0.24
CA GLN A 266 -14.25 -0.71 1.52
C GLN A 266 -13.38 0.29 2.30
N THR A 267 -12.08 0.35 2.01
CA THR A 267 -11.11 1.24 2.67
C THR A 267 -10.45 2.20 1.67
N PRO A 268 -9.74 3.25 2.12
CA PRO A 268 -8.96 4.09 1.22
C PRO A 268 -7.78 3.32 0.65
N PRO A 269 -7.23 3.77 -0.50
CA PRO A 269 -6.03 3.16 -1.08
C PRO A 269 -4.79 3.47 -0.27
N ALA A 270 -4.86 4.46 0.62
CA ALA A 270 -3.74 4.96 1.37
C ALA A 270 -4.12 5.11 2.84
N ALA A 271 -3.19 4.74 3.71
CA ALA A 271 -3.17 5.11 5.11
C ALA A 271 -1.87 5.87 5.30
N MET A 272 -1.96 7.16 5.61
CA MET A 272 -0.81 8.06 5.58
C MET A 272 -0.61 8.73 6.93
N SER A 273 0.61 8.59 7.44
CA SER A 273 1.15 9.32 8.58
C SER A 273 1.74 10.67 8.15
N GLY A 274 1.97 11.56 9.11
CA GLY A 274 2.71 12.80 8.87
C GLY A 274 4.17 12.55 8.47
N GLU A 275 4.76 11.42 8.85
CA GLU A 275 6.11 11.03 8.41
C GLU A 275 6.15 10.66 6.93
N GLU A 276 5.19 9.84 6.47
CA GLU A 276 5.02 9.49 5.07
C GLU A 276 4.72 10.72 4.20
N ALA A 277 3.91 11.66 4.68
CA ALA A 277 3.68 12.94 4.00
C ALA A 277 4.96 13.76 3.84
N ARG A 278 5.81 13.80 4.89
CA ARG A 278 7.14 14.45 4.82
C ARG A 278 8.07 13.72 3.86
N LEU A 279 8.02 12.39 3.81
CA LEU A 279 8.84 11.58 2.93
C LEU A 279 8.48 11.82 1.46
N LEU A 280 7.20 11.76 1.10
CA LEU A 280 6.70 12.06 -0.25
C LEU A 280 7.12 13.46 -0.70
N ARG A 281 6.98 14.46 0.17
CA ARG A 281 7.42 15.84 -0.12
C ARG A 281 8.91 15.93 -0.41
N ARG A 282 9.75 15.24 0.36
CA ARG A 282 11.20 15.23 0.10
C ARG A 282 11.54 14.60 -1.25
N ILE A 283 10.83 13.53 -1.62
CA ILE A 283 10.98 12.88 -2.94
C ILE A 283 10.57 13.86 -4.06
N GLU A 284 9.44 14.54 -3.91
CA GLU A 284 8.98 15.56 -4.86
C GLU A 284 9.95 16.74 -4.99
N GLU A 285 10.43 17.29 -3.87
CA GLU A 285 11.41 18.37 -3.86
C GLU A 285 12.73 17.97 -4.54
N ALA A 286 13.15 16.71 -4.38
CA ALA A 286 14.34 16.19 -5.06
C ALA A 286 14.14 16.14 -6.58
N TRP A 287 13.00 15.64 -7.05
CA TRP A 287 12.67 15.61 -8.48
C TRP A 287 12.53 17.02 -9.08
N ARG A 288 11.92 17.97 -8.37
CA ARG A 288 11.82 19.36 -8.86
C ARG A 288 13.18 20.03 -8.99
N LYS A 289 14.11 19.76 -8.07
CA LYS A 289 15.49 20.25 -8.17
C LYS A 289 16.22 19.64 -9.37
N ALA A 290 15.95 18.37 -9.65
CA ALA A 290 16.50 17.67 -10.81
C ALA A 290 16.07 18.26 -12.16
N GLU A 291 14.84 18.78 -12.26
CA GLU A 291 14.36 19.46 -13.48
C GLU A 291 15.21 20.69 -13.83
N SER A 292 15.65 21.43 -12.80
CA SER A 292 16.51 22.62 -12.96
C SER A 292 18.01 22.31 -12.97
N ASN A 293 18.41 21.12 -12.53
CA ASN A 293 19.79 20.64 -12.53
C ASN A 293 19.80 19.12 -12.70
N PRO A 294 19.98 18.61 -13.93
CA PRO A 294 19.96 17.17 -14.22
C PRO A 294 21.00 16.35 -13.45
N GLU A 295 22.07 16.97 -12.93
CA GLU A 295 23.06 16.28 -12.08
C GLU A 295 22.52 15.96 -10.66
N LEU A 296 21.44 16.62 -10.26
CA LEU A 296 20.67 16.34 -9.05
C LEU A 296 19.50 15.38 -9.31
N ALA A 297 19.31 14.95 -10.56
CA ALA A 297 18.38 13.88 -10.86
C ALA A 297 18.73 12.63 -10.04
N PRO A 298 17.72 11.93 -9.49
CA PRO A 298 17.89 10.61 -8.92
C PRO A 298 18.27 9.57 -9.99
N THR A 299 19.29 9.84 -10.80
CA THR A 299 19.71 9.00 -11.92
C THR A 299 21.04 8.34 -11.63
N ARG A 300 21.25 7.22 -12.31
CA ARG A 300 22.50 6.46 -12.31
C ARG A 300 23.59 7.29 -13.01
N LYS A 301 24.67 7.69 -12.30
CA LYS A 301 25.89 8.14 -12.97
C LYS A 301 26.50 6.94 -13.71
N SER A 302 26.86 7.18 -14.97
CA SER A 302 27.47 6.23 -15.91
C SER A 302 28.80 5.68 -15.40
#